data_AF-A0A915C3R4-F1
#
_entry.id   AF-A0A915C3R4-F1
#
_cell.length_a   1.000
_cell.length_b   1.000
_cell.length_c   1.000
_cell.angle_alpha   90.00
_cell.angle_beta   90.00
_cell.angle_gamma   90.00
#
_symmetry.space_group_name_H-M   'P 1'
#
loop_
_entity.id
_entity.type
_entity.pdbx_description
1 polymer ?
#
loop_
_entity_poly.entity_id
_entity_poly.type
_entity_poly.pdbx_seq_one_letter_code
_entity_poly.pdbx_strand_id
1 'polypeptide(L)'
;MVRALHYVFKIGNREKAYDFFINILGMKVLRHEEFEEGCKATCNGPYNGKWSKTMVGYGEEDKHFVIELTYNYPIGSYKLGNDFKGIYIESSAVFNTCKEQRKGEITACGLLHLYDPDGHSFFVKESSRQINQIYKISLNTPDLNKTIDYWNRLLGMEVLTKDDHHCLLSYGNGQCSLEWCRIDSPLERGTAFGCHQEPFLCDEMEWFSYF
;
A
#
# COMPACT_ATOMS: atom_id res chain seq x y z
N MET A 1 13.62 -17.16 -2.85
CA MET A 1 13.80 -15.71 -3.05
C MET A 1 12.61 -15.02 -2.42
N VAL A 2 12.83 -14.09 -1.50
CA VAL A 2 11.75 -13.34 -0.81
C VAL A 2 11.21 -12.27 -1.76
N ARG A 3 9.90 -12.00 -1.72
CA ARG A 3 9.27 -11.02 -2.61
C ARG A 3 8.11 -10.29 -1.97
N ALA A 4 8.13 -8.96 -2.06
CA ALA A 4 6.99 -8.12 -1.68
C ALA A 4 5.75 -8.48 -2.52
N LEU A 5 4.64 -8.82 -1.86
CA LEU A 5 3.44 -9.33 -2.53
C LEU A 5 2.42 -8.24 -2.77
N HIS A 6 1.92 -7.64 -1.70
CA HIS A 6 0.83 -6.67 -1.80
C HIS A 6 0.70 -5.79 -0.56
N TYR A 7 -0.04 -4.70 -0.71
CA TYR A 7 -0.50 -3.87 0.39
C TYR A 7 -2.01 -4.00 0.54
N VAL A 8 -2.48 -4.17 1.77
CA VAL A 8 -3.91 -4.31 2.09
C VAL A 8 -4.49 -2.95 2.44
N PHE A 9 -5.52 -2.52 1.73
CA PHE A 9 -6.38 -1.39 2.11
C PHE A 9 -7.73 -1.89 2.59
N LYS A 10 -8.25 -1.26 3.65
CA LYS A 10 -9.65 -1.39 4.04
C LYS A 10 -10.45 -0.31 3.34
N ILE A 11 -11.50 -0.69 2.62
CA ILE A 11 -12.34 0.23 1.84
C ILE A 11 -13.76 0.32 2.40
N GLY A 12 -14.34 1.51 2.43
CA GLY A 12 -15.70 1.74 2.93
C GLY A 12 -16.79 1.60 1.87
N ASN A 13 -16.44 1.74 0.58
CA ASN A 13 -17.40 1.68 -0.52
C ASN A 13 -16.79 1.02 -1.77
N ARG A 14 -17.32 -0.15 -2.16
CA ARG A 14 -16.82 -0.94 -3.31
C ARG A 14 -16.96 -0.24 -4.66
N GLU A 15 -18.05 0.50 -4.88
CA GLU A 15 -18.28 1.19 -6.16
C GLU A 15 -17.28 2.31 -6.36
N LYS A 16 -17.08 3.14 -5.32
CA LYS A 16 -16.07 4.20 -5.35
C LYS A 16 -14.66 3.64 -5.46
N ALA A 17 -14.37 2.56 -4.74
CA ALA A 17 -13.09 1.87 -4.85
C ALA A 17 -12.86 1.34 -6.27
N TYR A 18 -13.87 0.71 -6.88
CA TYR A 18 -13.79 0.24 -8.27
C TYR A 18 -13.49 1.39 -9.23
N ASP A 19 -14.22 2.51 -9.10
CA ASP A 19 -13.96 3.68 -9.96
C ASP A 19 -12.52 4.18 -9.81
N PHE A 20 -12.02 4.29 -8.59
CA PHE A 20 -10.65 4.74 -8.36
C PHE A 20 -9.59 3.75 -8.86
N PHE A 21 -9.60 2.51 -8.37
CA PHE A 21 -8.53 1.56 -8.67
C PHE A 21 -8.58 1.09 -10.14
N ILE A 22 -9.78 0.90 -10.71
CA ILE A 22 -9.94 0.34 -12.05
C ILE A 22 -10.05 1.46 -13.09
N ASN A 23 -10.99 2.40 -12.93
CA ASN A 23 -11.24 3.41 -13.97
C ASN A 23 -10.21 4.55 -13.95
N ILE A 24 -9.77 5.01 -12.77
CA ILE A 24 -8.82 6.12 -12.64
C ILE A 24 -7.38 5.62 -12.74
N LEU A 25 -7.00 4.63 -11.92
CA LEU A 25 -5.64 4.10 -11.91
C LEU A 25 -5.37 3.09 -13.01
N GLY A 26 -6.39 2.59 -13.72
CA GLY A 26 -6.22 1.65 -14.83
C GLY A 26 -5.76 0.26 -14.39
N MET A 27 -5.98 -0.12 -13.13
CA MET A 27 -5.68 -1.47 -12.65
C MET A 27 -6.73 -2.48 -13.16
N LYS A 28 -6.45 -3.76 -12.99
CA LYS A 28 -7.38 -4.86 -13.26
C LYS A 28 -7.74 -5.56 -11.97
N VAL A 29 -8.97 -6.06 -11.89
CA VAL A 29 -9.33 -7.08 -10.90
C VAL A 29 -8.64 -8.38 -11.29
N LEU A 30 -7.84 -8.93 -10.38
CA LEU A 30 -7.06 -10.16 -10.59
C LEU A 30 -7.81 -11.37 -10.05
N ARG A 31 -8.39 -11.22 -8.84
CA ARG A 31 -9.32 -12.17 -8.23
C ARG A 31 -10.20 -11.49 -7.20
N HIS A 32 -11.33 -12.11 -6.91
CA HIS A 32 -12.29 -11.66 -5.91
C HIS A 32 -12.80 -12.86 -5.12
N GLU A 33 -12.83 -12.73 -3.80
CA GLU A 33 -13.22 -13.77 -2.86
C GLU A 33 -14.21 -13.18 -1.84
N GLU A 34 -15.26 -13.94 -1.55
CA GLU A 34 -16.29 -13.60 -0.57
C GLU A 34 -16.19 -14.55 0.63
N PHE A 35 -16.32 -14.01 1.83
CA PHE A 35 -16.16 -14.74 3.08
C PHE A 35 -17.36 -14.50 3.99
N GLU A 36 -17.95 -15.59 4.45
CA GLU A 36 -19.14 -15.59 5.33
C GLU A 36 -18.77 -15.46 6.81
N GLU A 37 -17.56 -15.85 7.18
CA GLU A 37 -17.04 -15.80 8.56
C GLU A 37 -15.94 -14.74 8.69
N GLY A 38 -15.77 -14.20 9.91
CA GLY A 38 -14.67 -13.30 10.25
C GLY A 38 -13.32 -13.90 9.91
N CYS A 39 -12.39 -13.06 9.45
CA CYS A 39 -11.07 -13.52 9.04
C CYS A 39 -10.32 -14.11 10.25
N LYS A 40 -9.81 -15.34 10.11
CA LYS A 40 -8.95 -15.96 11.14
C LYS A 40 -7.61 -15.22 11.28
N ALA A 41 -7.11 -14.69 10.16
CA ALA A 41 -5.97 -13.78 10.16
C ALA A 41 -6.45 -12.37 10.53
N THR A 42 -5.80 -11.75 11.49
CA THR A 42 -6.17 -10.43 12.03
C THR A 42 -5.99 -9.26 11.04
N CYS A 43 -5.59 -9.53 9.79
CA CYS A 43 -5.44 -8.57 8.71
C CYS A 43 -6.72 -7.78 8.39
N ASN A 44 -7.88 -8.37 8.61
CA ASN A 44 -9.18 -7.69 8.44
C ASN A 44 -9.54 -6.78 9.64
N GLY A 45 -8.77 -6.79 10.72
CA GLY A 45 -9.11 -6.10 11.97
C GLY A 45 -10.11 -6.90 12.82
N PRO A 46 -10.70 -6.30 13.88
CA PRO A 46 -11.51 -7.02 14.88
C PRO A 46 -12.94 -7.33 14.39
N TYR A 47 -13.17 -7.43 13.08
CA TYR A 47 -14.51 -7.56 12.50
C TYR A 47 -14.86 -9.02 12.23
N ASN A 48 -15.98 -9.46 12.79
CA ASN A 48 -16.44 -10.86 12.73
C ASN A 48 -17.60 -11.07 11.73
N GLY A 49 -17.85 -10.10 10.85
CA GLY A 49 -18.94 -10.16 9.87
C GLY A 49 -18.49 -10.63 8.49
N LYS A 50 -19.45 -10.72 7.55
CA LYS A 50 -19.16 -10.96 6.14
C LYS A 50 -18.19 -9.91 5.61
N TRP A 51 -17.25 -10.37 4.78
CA TRP A 51 -16.27 -9.51 4.14
C TRP A 51 -15.85 -10.08 2.79
N SER A 52 -15.26 -9.23 1.97
CA SER A 52 -14.72 -9.63 0.67
C SER A 52 -13.28 -9.15 0.52
N LYS A 53 -12.52 -9.89 -0.27
CA LYS A 53 -11.15 -9.58 -0.68
C LYS A 53 -11.12 -9.41 -2.19
N THR A 54 -10.58 -8.32 -2.68
CA THR A 54 -10.37 -8.11 -4.11
C THR A 54 -8.93 -7.73 -4.39
N MET A 55 -8.21 -8.58 -5.12
CA MET A 55 -6.86 -8.26 -5.55
C MET A 55 -6.93 -7.42 -6.82
N VAL A 56 -6.27 -6.27 -6.82
CA VAL A 56 -6.19 -5.37 -7.97
C VAL A 56 -4.74 -5.02 -8.27
N GLY A 57 -4.40 -4.90 -9.55
CA GLY A 57 -3.04 -4.53 -9.94
C GLY A 57 -2.87 -4.44 -11.45
N TYR A 58 -1.63 -4.24 -11.87
CA TYR A 58 -1.28 -4.05 -13.29
C TYR A 58 -0.86 -5.35 -13.99
N GLY A 59 -0.70 -6.44 -13.23
CA GLY A 59 -0.38 -7.76 -13.75
C GLY A 59 -0.58 -8.86 -12.71
N GLU A 60 -0.22 -10.09 -13.09
CA GLU A 60 -0.39 -11.29 -12.27
C GLU A 60 0.35 -11.20 -10.92
N GLU A 61 -0.29 -11.69 -9.85
CA GLU A 61 0.21 -11.65 -8.47
C GLU A 61 1.56 -12.37 -8.28
N ASP A 62 1.90 -13.31 -9.16
CA ASP A 62 3.16 -14.09 -9.13
C ASP A 62 4.39 -13.23 -9.48
N LYS A 63 4.19 -12.17 -10.27
CA LYS A 63 5.24 -11.31 -10.83
C LYS A 63 5.14 -9.85 -10.40
N HIS A 64 3.96 -9.42 -9.93
CA HIS A 64 3.69 -8.03 -9.62
C HIS A 64 3.46 -7.81 -8.13
N PHE A 65 3.83 -6.62 -7.68
CA PHE A 65 3.27 -6.07 -6.46
C PHE A 65 1.84 -5.59 -6.73
N VAL A 66 0.89 -6.00 -5.91
CA VAL A 66 -0.53 -5.71 -6.12
C VAL A 66 -1.16 -5.06 -4.88
N ILE A 67 -2.43 -4.72 -4.96
CA ILE A 67 -3.19 -4.16 -3.85
C ILE A 67 -4.31 -5.14 -3.50
N GLU A 68 -4.45 -5.43 -2.22
CA GLU A 68 -5.59 -6.16 -1.67
C GLU A 68 -6.61 -5.15 -1.14
N LEU A 69 -7.83 -5.18 -1.66
CA LEU A 69 -8.95 -4.39 -1.18
C LEU A 69 -9.84 -5.25 -0.28
N THR A 70 -9.91 -4.89 0.98
CA THR A 70 -10.71 -5.56 1.99
C THR A 70 -11.95 -4.75 2.30
N TYR A 71 -13.12 -5.31 1.99
CA TYR A 71 -14.42 -4.69 2.23
C TYR A 71 -15.18 -5.47 3.29
N ASN A 72 -15.43 -4.84 4.44
CA ASN A 72 -16.31 -5.36 5.48
C ASN A 72 -17.72 -4.83 5.25
N TYR A 73 -18.68 -5.72 5.01
CA TYR A 73 -20.05 -5.36 4.67
C TYR A 73 -20.73 -4.36 5.63
N PRO A 74 -20.59 -4.50 6.97
CA PRO A 74 -21.23 -3.57 7.89
C PRO A 74 -20.45 -2.26 8.10
N ILE A 75 -19.23 -2.13 7.55
CA ILE A 75 -18.34 -1.01 7.83
C ILE A 75 -18.24 -0.10 6.61
N GLY A 76 -18.79 1.11 6.73
CA GLY A 76 -18.83 2.09 5.63
C GLY A 76 -17.69 3.11 5.61
N SER A 77 -16.84 3.14 6.64
CA SER A 77 -15.69 4.06 6.72
C SER A 77 -14.67 3.59 7.76
N TYR A 78 -13.43 4.04 7.57
CA TYR A 78 -12.33 3.80 8.51
C TYR A 78 -11.66 5.13 8.85
N LYS A 79 -11.16 5.25 10.08
CA LYS A 79 -10.39 6.41 10.51
C LYS A 79 -8.95 6.20 10.05
N LEU A 80 -8.44 7.11 9.21
CA LEU A 80 -7.03 7.16 8.85
C LEU A 80 -6.16 7.52 10.05
N GLY A 81 -5.00 6.88 10.11
CA GLY A 81 -3.90 7.27 10.96
C GLY A 81 -2.91 8.21 10.26
N ASN A 82 -1.69 8.25 10.78
CA ASN A 82 -0.53 8.87 10.15
C ASN A 82 0.55 7.84 9.81
N ASP A 83 0.23 6.54 9.82
CA ASP A 83 1.16 5.43 9.57
C ASP A 83 1.44 5.21 8.09
N PHE A 84 0.41 5.29 7.24
CA PHE A 84 0.55 5.17 5.79
C PHE A 84 0.83 6.54 5.15
N LYS A 85 1.87 6.61 4.31
CA LYS A 85 2.26 7.85 3.61
C LYS A 85 1.90 7.84 2.13
N GLY A 86 2.06 6.72 1.43
CA GLY A 86 1.57 6.63 0.05
C GLY A 86 2.03 5.43 -0.76
N ILE A 87 1.27 5.15 -1.82
CA ILE A 87 1.64 4.22 -2.91
C ILE A 87 2.19 5.02 -4.08
N TYR A 88 3.28 4.57 -4.67
CA TYR A 88 3.94 5.25 -5.78
C TYR A 88 3.86 4.42 -7.06
N ILE A 89 3.39 5.07 -8.13
CA ILE A 89 3.06 4.46 -9.42
C ILE A 89 3.83 5.14 -10.55
N GLU A 90 4.33 4.34 -11.49
CA GLU A 90 4.90 4.80 -12.75
C GLU A 90 3.90 4.59 -13.90
N SER A 91 3.22 5.64 -14.37
CA SER A 91 2.28 5.48 -15.49
C SER A 91 2.01 6.80 -16.19
N SER A 92 2.59 6.98 -17.39
CA SER A 92 2.31 8.15 -18.22
C SER A 92 0.84 8.24 -18.63
N ALA A 93 0.15 7.12 -18.85
CA ALA A 93 -1.27 7.11 -19.19
C ALA A 93 -2.14 7.65 -18.04
N VAL A 94 -1.93 7.15 -16.83
CA VAL A 94 -2.66 7.61 -15.63
C VAL A 94 -2.29 9.05 -15.32
N PHE A 95 -1.00 9.39 -15.36
CA PHE A 95 -0.51 10.74 -15.09
C PHE A 95 -1.16 11.76 -16.04
N ASN A 96 -1.10 11.53 -17.35
CA ASN A 96 -1.65 12.46 -18.35
C ASN A 96 -3.16 12.56 -18.25
N THR A 97 -3.87 11.42 -18.17
CA THR A 97 -5.33 11.39 -18.06
C THR A 97 -5.81 12.15 -16.81
N CYS A 98 -5.21 11.87 -15.65
CA CYS A 98 -5.62 12.51 -14.40
C CYS A 98 -5.22 14.00 -14.35
N LYS A 99 -4.08 14.37 -14.93
CA LYS A 99 -3.65 15.76 -15.07
C LYS A 99 -4.61 16.55 -15.96
N GLU A 100 -4.97 16.02 -17.13
CA GLU A 100 -5.93 16.64 -18.06
C GLU A 100 -7.32 16.80 -17.44
N GLN A 101 -7.78 15.76 -16.72
CA GLN A 101 -9.06 15.77 -16.01
C GLN A 101 -9.02 16.52 -14.67
N ARG A 102 -7.87 17.08 -14.29
CA ARG A 102 -7.66 17.81 -13.01
C ARG A 102 -8.09 17.01 -11.78
N LYS A 103 -7.79 15.70 -11.75
CA LYS A 103 -8.15 14.78 -10.67
C LYS A 103 -7.19 14.82 -9.46
N GLY A 104 -6.11 15.58 -9.55
CA GLY A 104 -5.10 15.67 -8.50
C GLY A 104 -4.18 16.87 -8.66
N GLU A 105 -3.20 16.96 -7.77
CA GLU A 105 -2.27 18.09 -7.69
C GLU A 105 -0.86 17.66 -8.05
N ILE A 106 -0.14 18.50 -8.80
CA ILE A 106 1.28 18.24 -9.08
C ILE A 106 2.10 18.77 -7.90
N THR A 107 2.78 17.85 -7.22
CA THR A 107 3.72 18.16 -6.13
C THR A 107 4.94 18.93 -6.65
N ALA A 108 5.69 19.58 -5.74
CA ALA A 108 6.92 20.29 -6.09
C ALA A 108 7.99 19.39 -6.72
N CYS A 109 7.95 18.07 -6.47
CA CYS A 109 8.85 17.09 -7.07
C CYS A 109 8.30 16.48 -8.38
N GLY A 110 7.20 17.01 -8.93
CA GLY A 110 6.65 16.60 -10.22
C GLY A 110 5.80 15.33 -10.19
N LEU A 111 5.51 14.78 -9.01
CA LEU A 111 4.57 13.67 -8.86
C LEU A 111 3.13 14.21 -8.86
N LEU A 112 2.22 13.54 -9.55
CA LEU A 112 0.79 13.77 -9.42
C LEU A 112 0.28 13.08 -8.15
N HIS A 113 -0.26 13.85 -7.21
CA HIS A 113 -0.86 13.35 -5.98
C HIS A 113 -2.37 13.18 -6.16
N LEU A 114 -2.83 11.96 -5.91
CA LEU A 114 -4.23 11.55 -5.92
C LEU A 114 -4.61 11.01 -4.53
N TYR A 115 -5.89 11.11 -4.21
CA TYR A 115 -6.48 10.46 -3.05
C TYR A 115 -7.45 9.39 -3.52
N ASP A 116 -7.41 8.22 -2.90
CA ASP A 116 -8.50 7.26 -3.05
C ASP A 116 -9.77 7.77 -2.32
N PRO A 117 -10.91 7.08 -2.50
CA PRO A 117 -12.17 7.50 -1.88
C PRO A 117 -12.18 7.47 -0.35
N ASP A 118 -11.26 6.73 0.27
CA ASP A 118 -11.12 6.58 1.72
C ASP A 118 -10.02 7.52 2.29
N GLY A 119 -9.32 8.27 1.43
CA GLY A 119 -8.34 9.32 1.76
C GLY A 119 -6.87 8.89 1.73
N HIS A 120 -6.55 7.67 1.28
CA HIS A 120 -5.16 7.21 1.14
C HIS A 120 -4.46 7.93 -0.02
N SER A 121 -3.18 8.24 0.16
CA SER A 121 -2.37 8.97 -0.83
C SER A 121 -1.75 8.06 -1.89
N PHE A 122 -1.86 8.48 -3.14
CA PHE A 122 -1.23 7.85 -4.31
C PHE A 122 -0.43 8.88 -5.09
N PHE A 123 0.80 8.54 -5.48
CA PHE A 123 1.70 9.41 -6.21
C PHE A 123 2.06 8.78 -7.55
N VAL A 124 1.75 9.47 -8.65
CA VAL A 124 1.99 8.99 -10.01
C VAL A 124 3.08 9.83 -10.66
N LYS A 125 4.03 9.19 -11.34
CA LYS A 125 4.98 9.86 -12.23
C LYS A 125 4.90 9.33 -13.65
N GLU A 126 5.30 10.15 -14.60
CA GLU A 126 5.57 9.72 -15.97
C GLU A 126 6.76 8.74 -15.99
N SER A 127 6.68 7.73 -16.85
CA SER A 127 7.79 6.80 -17.06
C SER A 127 7.76 6.27 -18.48
N SER A 128 8.94 6.18 -19.10
CA SER A 128 9.14 5.56 -20.42
C SER A 128 9.22 4.04 -20.35
N ARG A 129 9.26 3.46 -19.15
CA ARG A 129 9.36 2.01 -18.91
C ARG A 129 8.04 1.51 -18.30
N GLN A 130 7.51 0.40 -18.83
CA GLN A 130 6.29 -0.26 -18.33
C GLN A 130 6.60 -1.46 -17.42
N ILE A 131 7.73 -1.44 -16.69
CA ILE A 131 8.12 -2.56 -15.82
C ILE A 131 7.78 -2.19 -14.37
N ASN A 132 6.97 -3.01 -13.70
CA ASN A 132 6.62 -2.92 -12.27
C ASN A 132 6.01 -1.57 -11.87
N GLN A 133 4.75 -1.41 -12.28
CA GLN A 133 4.04 -0.14 -12.26
C GLN A 133 3.81 0.45 -10.86
N ILE A 134 3.67 -0.40 -9.82
CA ILE A 134 3.80 0.02 -8.41
C ILE A 134 5.24 -0.26 -7.97
N TYR A 135 6.00 0.79 -7.67
CA TYR A 135 7.45 0.68 -7.44
C TYR A 135 7.88 0.98 -6.01
N LYS A 136 7.04 1.67 -5.22
CA LYS A 136 7.37 2.05 -3.85
C LYS A 136 6.12 2.19 -2.99
N ILE A 137 6.23 1.78 -1.73
CA ILE A 137 5.32 2.15 -0.64
C ILE A 137 6.09 2.98 0.37
N SER A 138 5.47 4.03 0.89
CA SER A 138 6.03 4.80 2.00
C SER A 138 5.16 4.69 3.24
N LEU A 139 5.80 4.39 4.36
CA LEU A 139 5.20 4.30 5.70
C LEU A 139 5.97 5.21 6.67
N ASN A 140 5.30 5.66 7.72
CA ASN A 140 5.89 6.47 8.76
C ASN A 140 6.33 5.62 9.96
N THR A 141 7.39 6.06 10.64
CA THR A 141 7.89 5.45 11.86
C THR A 141 8.39 6.51 12.84
N PRO A 142 8.16 6.35 14.16
CA PRO A 142 8.73 7.23 15.16
C PRO A 142 10.22 6.92 15.43
N ASP A 143 10.70 5.71 15.09
CA ASP A 143 12.07 5.27 15.35
C ASP A 143 12.64 4.55 14.11
N LEU A 144 13.33 5.33 13.28
CA LEU A 144 13.92 4.83 12.05
C LEU A 144 15.01 3.78 12.30
N ASN A 145 15.77 3.88 13.40
CA ASN A 145 16.85 2.94 13.67
C ASN A 145 16.30 1.56 14.07
N LYS A 146 15.30 1.51 14.96
CA LYS A 146 14.61 0.25 15.29
C LYS A 146 13.93 -0.36 14.08
N THR A 147 13.33 0.48 13.25
CA THR A 147 12.67 0.04 12.01
C THR A 147 13.65 -0.62 11.06
N ILE A 148 14.80 0.02 10.82
CA ILE A 148 15.85 -0.54 9.97
C ILE A 148 16.37 -1.85 10.56
N ASP A 149 16.61 -1.92 11.88
CA ASP A 149 17.06 -3.15 12.51
C ASP A 149 16.10 -4.32 12.23
N TYR A 150 14.79 -4.10 12.37
CA TYR A 150 13.79 -5.12 12.06
C TYR A 150 13.82 -5.52 10.57
N TRP A 151 13.68 -4.57 9.65
CA TRP A 151 13.51 -4.89 8.22
C TRP A 151 14.79 -5.36 7.52
N ASN A 152 15.94 -4.80 7.88
CA ASN A 152 17.22 -5.18 7.29
C ASN A 152 17.84 -6.39 8.00
N ARG A 153 17.95 -6.38 9.34
CA ARG A 153 18.65 -7.45 10.07
C ARG A 153 17.80 -8.69 10.24
N LEU A 154 16.52 -8.54 10.58
CA LEU A 154 15.65 -9.71 10.85
C LEU A 154 14.98 -10.23 9.60
N LEU A 155 14.44 -9.34 8.77
CA LEU A 155 13.72 -9.73 7.54
C LEU A 155 14.60 -9.80 6.29
N GLY A 156 15.82 -9.27 6.34
CA GLY A 156 16.80 -9.44 5.26
C GLY A 156 16.58 -8.53 4.05
N MET A 157 15.83 -7.43 4.17
CA MET A 157 15.75 -6.45 3.08
C MET A 157 17.06 -5.66 2.96
N GLU A 158 17.51 -5.40 1.74
CA GLU A 158 18.71 -4.58 1.50
C GLU A 158 18.38 -3.10 1.63
N VAL A 159 19.24 -2.35 2.34
CA VAL A 159 19.15 -0.88 2.40
C VAL A 159 19.69 -0.31 1.09
N LEU A 160 18.83 0.34 0.31
CA LEU A 160 19.19 0.98 -0.94
C LEU A 160 19.70 2.40 -0.71
N THR A 161 18.99 3.18 0.10
CA THR A 161 19.34 4.55 0.48
C THR A 161 18.91 4.83 1.91
N LYS A 162 19.68 5.62 2.66
CA LYS A 162 19.36 6.04 4.02
C LYS A 162 19.86 7.45 4.28
N ASP A 163 19.02 8.26 4.93
CA ASP A 163 19.39 9.52 5.58
C ASP A 163 18.77 9.60 7.00
N ASP A 164 18.84 10.75 7.64
CA ASP A 164 18.35 10.95 9.01
C ASP A 164 16.82 10.86 9.14
N HIS A 165 16.11 11.03 8.03
CA HIS A 165 14.65 11.07 7.95
C HIS A 165 14.05 9.93 7.13
N HIS A 166 14.80 9.28 6.24
CA HIS A 166 14.28 8.29 5.31
C HIS A 166 15.18 7.06 5.20
N CYS A 167 14.57 5.90 5.00
CA CYS A 167 15.28 4.69 4.60
C CYS A 167 14.47 3.93 3.54
N LEU A 168 15.10 3.61 2.41
CA LEU A 168 14.53 2.82 1.33
C LEU A 168 15.12 1.41 1.36
N LEU A 169 14.26 0.40 1.38
CA LEU A 169 14.62 -1.02 1.46
C LEU A 169 14.00 -1.80 0.29
N SER A 170 14.66 -2.88 -0.16
CA SER A 170 14.10 -3.82 -1.15
C SER A 170 14.65 -5.24 -0.97
N TYR A 171 13.91 -6.24 -1.46
CA TYR A 171 14.41 -7.63 -1.57
C TYR A 171 15.18 -7.91 -2.86
N GLY A 172 15.29 -6.93 -3.75
CA GLY A 172 16.12 -7.06 -4.94
C GLY A 172 15.69 -6.16 -6.08
N ASN A 173 16.49 -6.17 -7.15
CA ASN A 173 16.28 -5.33 -8.31
C ASN A 173 14.92 -5.59 -8.96
N GLY A 174 14.19 -4.51 -9.26
CA GLY A 174 12.88 -4.55 -9.90
C GLY A 174 11.70 -4.82 -8.96
N GLN A 175 11.91 -5.17 -7.70
CA GLN A 175 10.79 -5.33 -6.77
C GLN A 175 10.26 -3.97 -6.25
N CYS A 176 9.00 -3.95 -5.81
CA CYS A 176 8.46 -2.80 -5.09
C CYS A 176 9.28 -2.56 -3.82
N SER A 177 9.76 -1.34 -3.64
CA SER A 177 10.57 -0.93 -2.49
C SER A 177 9.70 -0.47 -1.33
N LEU A 178 10.21 -0.59 -0.11
CA LEU A 178 9.59 -0.08 1.11
C LEU A 178 10.39 1.10 1.65
N GLU A 179 9.77 2.27 1.73
CA GLU A 179 10.34 3.47 2.30
C GLU A 179 9.77 3.72 3.69
N TRP A 180 10.65 3.89 4.67
CA TRP A 180 10.32 4.34 6.00
C TRP A 180 10.68 5.80 6.15
N CYS A 181 9.72 6.61 6.58
CA CYS A 181 9.87 8.03 6.85
C CYS A 181 9.78 8.27 8.36
N ARG A 182 10.80 8.88 8.95
CA ARG A 182 10.76 9.29 10.34
C ARG A 182 9.73 10.41 10.53
N ILE A 183 8.91 10.27 11.57
CA ILE A 183 8.03 11.33 12.08
C ILE A 183 8.40 11.67 13.51
N ASP A 184 8.22 12.93 13.89
CA ASP A 184 8.47 13.39 15.27
C ASP A 184 7.19 13.44 16.13
N SER A 185 6.05 13.00 15.56
CA SER A 185 4.80 12.80 16.28
C SER A 185 4.58 11.33 16.64
N PRO A 186 3.76 11.03 17.67
CA PRO A 186 3.30 9.67 17.92
C PRO A 186 2.69 9.04 16.66
N LEU A 187 2.95 7.75 16.47
CA LEU A 187 2.36 6.98 15.37
C LEU A 187 0.91 6.65 15.73
N GLU A 188 -0.03 7.14 14.93
CA GLU A 188 -1.45 6.84 15.02
C GLU A 188 -1.81 5.93 13.85
N ARG A 189 -2.39 4.76 14.14
CA ARG A 189 -2.79 3.80 13.09
C ARG A 189 -4.25 3.98 12.64
N GLY A 190 -5.08 4.58 13.50
CA GLY A 190 -6.51 4.64 13.29
C GLY A 190 -7.15 3.25 13.15
N THR A 191 -8.22 3.14 12.36
CA THR A 191 -8.85 1.84 12.02
C THR A 191 -8.62 1.44 10.57
N ALA A 192 -8.14 2.38 9.74
CA ALA A 192 -7.86 2.17 8.32
C ALA A 192 -6.48 1.54 8.05
N PHE A 193 -5.65 1.35 9.09
CA PHE A 193 -4.31 0.81 8.90
C PHE A 193 -4.33 -0.44 8.03
N GLY A 194 -3.44 -0.41 7.05
CA GLY A 194 -3.20 -1.51 6.12
C GLY A 194 -2.13 -2.45 6.64
N CYS A 195 -1.83 -3.45 5.83
CA CYS A 195 -0.75 -4.39 6.08
C CYS A 195 0.05 -4.58 4.78
N HIS A 196 1.37 -4.50 4.89
CA HIS A 196 2.28 -4.95 3.84
C HIS A 196 2.55 -6.44 4.07
N GLN A 197 2.17 -7.30 3.13
CA GLN A 197 2.33 -8.74 3.29
C GLN A 197 3.54 -9.27 2.52
N GLU A 198 4.41 -9.98 3.24
CA GLU A 198 5.52 -10.77 2.72
C GLU A 198 5.17 -12.28 2.76
N PRO A 199 5.78 -13.13 1.92
CA PRO A 199 5.44 -14.55 1.82
C PRO A 199 5.62 -15.34 3.12
N PHE A 200 6.47 -14.86 4.04
CA PHE A 200 6.78 -15.50 5.32
C PHE A 200 6.02 -14.89 6.51
N LEU A 201 5.23 -13.85 6.25
CA LEU A 201 4.50 -13.06 7.24
C LEU A 201 3.00 -13.35 7.17
N CYS A 202 2.64 -14.56 6.73
CA CYS A 202 1.28 -14.92 6.36
C CYS A 202 0.27 -14.88 7.52
N ASP A 203 0.72 -15.01 8.78
CA ASP A 203 -0.19 -15.26 9.91
C ASP A 203 -0.05 -14.33 11.12
N GLU A 204 0.91 -13.41 11.14
CA GLU A 204 1.22 -12.69 12.38
C GLU A 204 1.28 -11.18 12.21
N MET A 205 0.26 -10.50 12.73
CA MET A 205 0.35 -9.10 13.16
C MET A 205 1.51 -8.82 14.17
N GLU A 206 2.45 -9.73 14.40
CA GLU A 206 3.56 -9.58 15.35
C GLU A 206 4.50 -8.41 15.02
N TRP A 207 4.59 -7.95 13.76
CA TRP A 207 5.34 -6.72 13.46
C TRP A 207 4.71 -5.47 14.11
N PHE A 208 3.41 -5.47 14.38
CA PHE A 208 2.73 -4.33 15.03
C PHE A 208 3.05 -4.22 16.52
N SER A 209 3.50 -5.30 17.17
CA SER A 209 3.93 -5.27 18.57
C SER A 209 5.34 -4.72 18.79
N TYR A 210 6.13 -4.52 17.72
CA TYR A 210 7.48 -3.96 17.82
C TYR A 210 7.51 -2.42 17.77
N PHE A 211 6.41 -1.75 17.41
CA PHE A 211 6.33 -0.28 17.23
C PHE A 211 5.01 0.33 17.72
#